data_AF-A0A936Q7B1-F1
#
_entry.id   AF-A0A936Q7B1-F1
#
_cell.length_a   1.000
_cell.length_b   1.000
_cell.length_c   1.000
_cell.angle_alpha   90.00
_cell.angle_beta   90.00
_cell.angle_gamma   90.00
#
_symmetry.space_group_name_H-M   'P 1'
#
loop_
_entity.id
_entity.type
_entity.pdbx_description
1 polymer ?
#
loop_
_entity_poly.entity_id
_entity_poly.type
_entity_poly.pdbx_seq_one_letter_code
_entity_poly.pdbx_strand_id
1 'polypeptide(L)' 'MEVDVLDNGHGFDPSRVSAPQIGEKLRAPHKRGWGLRIIRSLMDDVRIVSGERGTMIVMRKYR' A
#
# COMPACT_ATOMS: atom_id res chain seq x y z
N MET A 1 10.04 4.54 14.74
CA MET A 1 9.05 3.46 14.90
C MET A 1 9.03 2.63 13.62
N GLU A 2 8.96 1.31 13.73
CA GLU A 2 8.87 0.38 12.60
C GLU A 2 7.65 -0.53 12.80
N VAL A 3 6.90 -0.78 11.73
CA VAL A 3 5.70 -1.62 11.72
C VAL A 3 5.73 -2.50 10.48
N ASP A 4 5.60 -3.80 10.69
CA ASP A 4 5.60 -4.80 9.64
C ASP A 4 4.21 -5.43 9.50
N VAL A 5 3.74 -5.57 8.26
CA VAL A 5 2.47 -6.21 7.93
C VAL A 5 2.74 -7.32 6.92
N LEU A 6 2.27 -8.53 7.25
CA LEU A 6 2.38 -9.70 6.40
C LEU A 6 1.00 -10.23 6.05
N ASP A 7 0.82 -10.52 4.76
CA ASP A 7 -0.35 -11.18 4.19
C ASP A 7 0.12 -12.38 3.36
N ASN A 8 -0.63 -13.48 3.42
CA ASN A 8 -0.35 -14.73 2.68
C ASN A 8 -1.28 -14.92 1.46
N GLY A 9 -2.01 -13.88 1.06
CA GLY A 9 -2.87 -13.90 -0.13
C GLY A 9 -2.09 -13.90 -1.44
N HIS A 10 -2.80 -13.74 -2.55
CA HIS A 10 -2.14 -13.52 -3.84
C HIS A 10 -1.55 -12.11 -3.88
N GLY A 11 -0.26 -11.99 -4.18
CA GLY A 11 0.40 -10.70 -4.27
C GLY A 11 -0.08 -9.84 -5.44
N PHE A 12 0.51 -8.66 -5.55
CA PHE A 12 0.24 -7.69 -6.61
C PHE A 12 1.53 -6.98 -7.02
N ASP A 13 1.56 -6.41 -8.22
CA ASP A 13 2.66 -5.55 -8.66
C ASP A 13 2.48 -4.13 -8.08
N PRO A 14 3.30 -3.68 -7.12
CA PRO A 14 3.13 -2.37 -6.50
C PRO A 14 3.41 -1.20 -7.44
N SER A 15 4.14 -1.44 -8.55
CA SER A 15 4.43 -0.43 -9.57
C SER A 15 3.21 -0.16 -10.47
N ARG A 16 2.31 -1.14 -10.62
CA ARG A 16 1.08 -1.02 -11.42
C ARG A 16 -0.09 -0.42 -10.65
N VAL A 17 0.05 -0.18 -9.34
CA VAL A 17 -1.00 0.46 -8.56
C VAL A 17 -0.95 1.96 -8.77
N SER A 18 -1.86 2.46 -9.60
CA SER A 18 -2.01 3.90 -9.83
C SER A 18 -2.41 4.63 -8.55
N ALA A 19 -1.85 5.82 -8.36
CA ALA A 19 -2.29 6.71 -7.30
C ALA A 19 -3.76 7.07 -7.54
N PRO A 20 -4.66 6.87 -6.56
CA PRO A 20 -6.06 7.19 -6.75
C PRO A 20 -6.25 8.70 -6.90
N GLN A 21 -7.03 9.12 -7.91
CA GLN A 21 -7.52 10.48 -7.98
C GLN A 21 -8.71 10.63 -7.04
N ILE A 22 -8.63 11.58 -6.10
CA ILE A 22 -9.57 11.72 -4.98
C ILE A 22 -11.02 11.83 -5.48
N GLY A 23 -11.27 12.73 -6.44
CA GLY A 23 -12.62 13.00 -6.96
C GLY A 23 -13.26 11.78 -7.63
N GLU A 24 -12.50 11.04 -8.44
CA GLU A 24 -12.99 9.89 -9.19
C GLU A 24 -13.18 8.65 -8.30
N LYS A 25 -12.26 8.42 -7.36
CA LYS A 25 -12.23 7.19 -6.56
C LYS A 25 -13.11 7.24 -5.31
N LEU A 26 -13.58 8.41 -4.89
CA LEU A 26 -14.53 8.55 -3.76
C LEU A 26 -15.87 7.89 -4.07
N ARG A 27 -16.33 7.95 -5.32
CA ARG A 27 -17.61 7.39 -5.80
C ARG A 27 -17.46 6.03 -6.48
N ALA A 28 -16.24 5.56 -6.68
CA ALA A 28 -16.00 4.31 -7.39
C ALA A 28 -16.43 3.09 -6.56
N PRO A 29 -17.00 2.04 -7.20
CA PRO A 29 -17.36 0.80 -6.51
C PRO A 29 -16.13 0.07 -5.94
N HIS A 30 -14.93 0.31 -6.51
CA HIS A 30 -13.68 -0.28 -6.06
C HIS A 30 -12.64 0.78 -5.67
N LYS A 31 -12.37 0.86 -4.38
CA LYS A 31 -11.44 1.82 -3.74
C LYS A 31 -9.98 1.33 -3.75
N ARG A 32 -9.54 0.63 -4.81
CA ARG A 32 -8.14 0.18 -4.94
C ARG A 32 -7.18 1.37 -5.00
N GLY A 33 -6.01 1.21 -4.38
CA GLY A 33 -4.92 2.21 -4.35
C GLY A 33 -4.93 3.15 -3.13
N TRP A 34 -6.06 3.27 -2.42
CA TRP A 34 -6.17 4.17 -1.25
C TRP A 34 -5.29 3.77 -0.08
N GLY A 35 -5.26 2.48 0.28
CA GLY A 35 -4.44 2.00 1.40
C GLY A 35 -2.97 2.36 1.21
N LEU A 36 -2.40 2.07 0.03
CA LEU A 36 -1.02 2.43 -0.29
C LEU A 36 -0.78 3.94 -0.30
N ARG A 37 -1.75 4.74 -0.77
CA ARG A 37 -1.64 6.21 -0.75
C ARG A 37 -1.59 6.74 0.67
N ILE A 38 -2.46 6.25 1.55
CA ILE A 38 -2.52 6.64 2.97
C ILE A 38 -1.22 6.26 3.67
N ILE A 39 -0.79 5.00 3.54
CA ILE A 39 0.46 4.50 4.14
C ILE A 39 1.65 5.38 3.72
N ARG A 40 1.82 5.61 2.41
CA ARG A 40 2.90 6.46 1.87
C ARG A 40 2.81 7.92 2.31
N SER A 41 1.63 8.42 2.70
CA SER A 41 1.47 9.80 3.19
C SER A 41 1.78 9.95 4.67
N LEU A 42 1.62 8.89 5.46
CA LEU A 42 1.80 8.92 6.91
C LEU A 42 3.24 8.55 7.30
N MET A 43 3.85 7.63 6.55
CA MET A 43 5.15 7.03 6.86
C MET A 43 6.28 7.72 6.10
N ASP A 44 7.48 7.70 6.66
CA ASP A 44 8.66 8.32 6.05
C ASP A 44 9.38 7.38 5.09
N ASP A 45 9.40 6.07 5.41
CA ASP A 45 9.87 5.02 4.52
C ASP A 45 8.84 3.87 4.47
N VAL A 46 8.62 3.37 3.25
CA VAL A 46 7.68 2.27 2.97
C VAL A 46 8.30 1.34 1.95
N ARG A 47 8.61 0.12 2.38
CA ARG A 47 9.09 -0.96 1.52
C ARG A 47 8.01 -2.00 1.34
N ILE A 48 7.72 -2.36 0.09
CA ILE A 48 6.71 -3.36 -0.27
C ILE A 48 7.41 -4.49 -1.03
N VAL A 49 7.23 -5.72 -0.56
CA VAL A 49 7.62 -6.95 -1.27
C VAL A 49 6.36 -7.77 -1.46
N SER A 50 5.96 -7.99 -2.70
CA SER A 50 4.73 -8.71 -3.02
C SER A 50 4.96 -9.67 -4.18
N GLY A 51 4.34 -10.86 -4.10
CA GLY A 51 4.46 -11.90 -5.11
C GLY A 51 3.51 -13.06 -4.85
N GLU A 52 3.73 -14.19 -5.49
CA GLU A 52 2.81 -15.35 -5.41
C GLU A 52 2.61 -15.90 -3.99
N ARG A 53 3.55 -15.63 -3.08
CA ARG A 53 3.53 -16.11 -1.69
C ARG A 53 3.00 -15.08 -0.68
N GLY A 54 2.38 -14.00 -1.16
CA GLY A 54 1.85 -12.95 -0.28
C GLY A 54 2.51 -11.59 -0.45
N THR A 55 2.23 -10.73 0.52
CA THR A 55 2.71 -9.35 0.57
C THR A 55 3.29 -9.05 1.95
N MET A 56 4.49 -8.48 1.97
CA MET A 56 5.11 -7.89 3.14
C MET A 56 5.26 -6.39 2.93
N ILE A 57 4.78 -5.59 3.88
CA ILE A 57 4.94 -4.15 3.91
C ILE A 57 5.67 -3.77 5.19
N VAL A 58 6.82 -3.12 5.03
CA VAL A 58 7.62 -2.57 6.13
C VAL A 58 7.47 -1.06 6.11
N MET A 59 7.04 -0.48 7.22
CA MET A 59 6.73 0.95 7.34
C MET A 59 7.53 1.57 8.47
N ARG A 60 8.28 2.65 8.18
CA ARG A 60 9.09 3.36 9.16
C ARG A 60 8.66 4.81 9.30
N LYS A 61 8.57 5.25 10.55
CA LYS A 61 8.37 6.65 10.94
C LYS A 61 9.53 7.10 11.81
N TYR A 62 10.30 8.07 11.35
CA TYR A 62 11.35 8.72 12.12
C TYR A 62 10.71 9.77 13.03
N ARG A 63 11.34 10.02 14.18
CA ARG A 63 10.77 10.86 15.23
C ARG A 63 10.84 12.33 14.87
#